data_AF-A0A0F9IME4-F1
#
_entry.id   AF-A0A0F9IME4-F1
#
_cell.length_a   1.000
_cell.length_b   1.000
_cell.length_c   1.000
_cell.angle_alpha   90.00
_cell.angle_beta   90.00
_cell.angle_gamma   90.00
#
_symmetry.space_group_name_H-M   'P 1'
#
loop_
_entity.id
_entity.type
_entity.pdbx_description
1 polymer ?
#
loop_
_entity_poly.entity_id
_entity_poly.type
_entity_poly.pdbx_seq_one_letter_code
_entity_poly.pdbx_strand_id
1 'polypeptide(L)'
;MIMKDVDIGMECSCMTEDTKTALLRILDYAKRQDEAALKKVEEKTITSPAITRESYLRALNDDIRIIDLVRSEIKAVKVCPRE
;
A
#
# COMPACT_ATOMS: atom_id res chain seq x y z
N MET A 1 24.77 35.19 15.96
CA MET A 1 24.68 34.57 14.63
C MET A 1 23.42 33.71 14.65
N ILE A 2 22.33 34.24 14.10
CA ILE A 2 20.99 33.64 14.18
C ILE A 2 20.94 32.55 13.12
N MET A 3 20.75 31.29 13.54
CA MET A 3 20.45 30.20 12.63
C MET A 3 19.11 30.51 11.97
N LYS A 4 19.11 30.66 10.65
CA LYS A 4 17.87 30.73 9.87
C LYS A 4 17.30 29.31 9.85
N ASP A 5 16.12 29.16 10.42
CA ASP A 5 15.28 27.99 10.24
C ASP A 5 15.12 27.76 8.73
N VAL A 6 15.57 26.59 8.27
CA VAL A 6 15.26 26.13 6.93
C VAL A 6 13.81 25.67 6.99
N ASP A 7 12.90 26.54 6.56
CA ASP A 7 11.53 26.15 6.24
C ASP A 7 11.59 25.05 5.18
N ILE A 8 11.55 23.79 5.61
CA ILE A 8 11.15 22.67 4.76
C ILE A 8 9.61 22.74 4.67
N GLY A 9 9.12 23.86 4.16
CA GLY A 9 7.72 24.09 3.87
C GLY A 9 7.35 23.34 2.60
N MET A 10 7.10 22.05 2.71
CA MET A 10 6.33 21.34 1.69
C MET A 10 5.52 20.22 2.32
N GLU A 11 4.61 20.60 3.21
CA GLU A 11 3.41 19.80 3.45
C GLU A 11 2.60 19.82 2.15
N CYS A 12 2.69 18.76 1.34
CA CYS A 12 1.68 18.52 0.31
C CYS A 12 0.34 18.27 1.02
N SER A 13 -0.38 19.33 1.34
CA SER A 13 -1.63 19.30 2.13
C SER A 13 -2.81 18.67 1.38
N CYS A 14 -2.65 18.38 0.08
CA CYS A 14 -3.67 17.79 -0.76
C CYS A 14 -3.06 17.09 -2.00
N MET A 15 -3.85 16.23 -2.64
CA MET A 15 -3.54 15.50 -3.87
C MET A 15 -4.63 15.77 -4.92
N THR A 16 -4.32 15.67 -6.21
CA THR A 16 -5.36 15.78 -7.26
C THR A 16 -6.27 14.55 -7.25
N GLU A 17 -7.54 14.70 -7.68
CA GLU A 17 -8.45 13.54 -7.81
C GLU A 17 -7.89 12.46 -8.74
N ASP A 18 -7.23 12.86 -9.83
CA ASP A 18 -6.69 11.92 -10.80
C ASP A 18 -5.55 11.08 -10.20
N THR A 19 -4.63 11.71 -9.46
CA THR A 19 -3.55 11.00 -8.76
C THR A 19 -4.12 10.12 -7.65
N LYS A 20 -5.08 10.62 -6.86
CA LYS A 20 -5.75 9.84 -5.80
C LYS A 20 -6.41 8.60 -6.39
N THR A 21 -7.15 8.77 -7.48
CA THR A 21 -7.82 7.68 -8.20
C THR A 21 -6.82 6.69 -8.78
N ALA A 22 -5.73 7.16 -9.39
CA ALA A 22 -4.69 6.30 -9.96
C ALA A 22 -4.02 5.44 -8.88
N LEU A 23 -3.63 6.02 -7.75
CA LEU A 23 -3.02 5.29 -6.65
C LEU A 23 -3.96 4.24 -6.05
N LEU A 24 -5.23 4.58 -5.83
CA LEU A 24 -6.23 3.62 -5.34
C LEU A 24 -6.41 2.44 -6.31
N ARG A 25 -6.40 2.68 -7.62
CA ARG A 25 -6.47 1.61 -8.62
C ARG A 25 -5.25 0.69 -8.60
N ILE A 26 -4.06 1.25 -8.39
CA ILE A 26 -2.81 0.48 -8.27
C ILE A 26 -2.88 -0.43 -7.03
N LEU A 27 -3.32 0.10 -5.89
CA LEU A 27 -3.47 -0.67 -4.65
C LEU A 27 -4.52 -1.77 -4.78
N ASP A 28 -5.68 -1.48 -5.38
CA ASP A 28 -6.72 -2.49 -5.63
C ASP A 28 -6.24 -3.58 -6.62
N TYR A 29 -5.34 -3.26 -7.53
CA TYR A 29 -4.71 -4.25 -8.41
C TYR A 29 -3.70 -5.13 -7.64
N ALA A 30 -2.81 -4.52 -6.86
CA ALA A 30 -1.81 -5.24 -6.06
C ALA A 30 -2.49 -6.21 -5.08
N LYS A 31 -3.50 -5.73 -4.33
CA LYS A 31 -4.25 -6.56 -3.37
C LYS A 31 -4.85 -7.80 -4.03
N ARG A 32 -5.43 -7.66 -5.22
CA ARG A 32 -6.03 -8.79 -5.96
C ARG A 32 -5.00 -9.81 -6.39
N GLN A 33 -3.78 -9.40 -6.73
CA GLN A 33 -2.69 -10.33 -7.06
C GLN A 33 -2.28 -11.13 -5.83
N ASP A 34 -2.12 -10.47 -4.68
CA ASP A 34 -1.69 -11.12 -3.44
C ASP A 34 -2.77 -12.03 -2.86
N GLU A 35 -4.05 -11.63 -2.91
CA GLU A 35 -5.18 -12.50 -2.55
C GLU A 35 -5.28 -13.73 -3.47
N ALA A 36 -5.02 -13.56 -4.77
CA ALA A 36 -5.00 -14.67 -5.71
C ALA A 36 -3.79 -15.60 -5.45
N ALA A 37 -2.64 -15.04 -5.07
CA ALA A 37 -1.47 -15.83 -4.66
C ALA A 37 -1.76 -16.61 -3.38
N LEU A 38 -2.39 -15.98 -2.39
CA LEU A 38 -2.80 -16.59 -1.12
C LEU A 38 -3.70 -17.81 -1.37
N LYS A 39 -4.76 -17.65 -2.17
CA LYS A 39 -5.67 -18.76 -2.53
C LYS A 39 -4.95 -19.91 -3.22
N LYS A 40 -4.03 -19.61 -4.15
CA LYS A 40 -3.24 -20.65 -4.85
C LYS A 40 -2.35 -21.45 -3.91
N VAL A 41 -1.84 -20.83 -2.84
CA VAL A 41 -1.03 -21.50 -1.82
C VAL A 41 -1.87 -22.25 -0.79
N GLU A 42 -3.08 -21.77 -0.53
CA GLU A 42 -4.06 -22.53 0.26
C GLU A 42 -4.48 -23.82 -0.47
N GLU A 43 -4.66 -23.75 -1.79
CA GLU A 43 -5.04 -24.89 -2.63
C GLU A 43 -3.87 -25.86 -2.95
N LYS A 44 -2.62 -25.36 -2.99
CA LYS A 44 -1.44 -26.19 -3.26
C LYS A 44 -0.67 -26.52 -1.99
N THR A 45 -0.43 -27.80 -1.73
CA THR A 45 0.54 -28.25 -0.73
C THR A 45 1.94 -27.81 -1.17
N ILE A 46 2.42 -26.67 -0.67
CA ILE A 46 3.79 -26.22 -0.93
C ILE A 46 4.76 -27.14 -0.21
N THR A 47 5.37 -28.07 -0.94
CA THR A 47 6.52 -28.85 -0.51
C THR A 47 7.80 -28.13 -0.95
N SER A 48 8.06 -26.94 -0.41
CA SER A 48 9.35 -26.25 -0.59
C SER A 48 10.17 -26.37 0.70
N PRO A 49 11.37 -26.98 0.68
CA PRO A 49 12.16 -27.22 1.89
C PRO A 49 12.86 -25.97 2.46
N ALA A 50 12.81 -24.82 1.77
CA ALA A 50 13.51 -23.60 2.17
C ALA A 50 12.63 -22.55 2.88
N ILE A 51 11.31 -22.56 2.65
CA ILE A 51 10.34 -21.63 3.24
C ILE A 51 9.13 -22.45 3.63
N THR A 52 8.74 -22.41 4.91
CA THR A 52 7.54 -23.12 5.35
C THR A 52 6.32 -22.46 4.72
N ARG A 53 5.33 -23.26 4.31
CA ARG A 53 4.04 -22.76 3.80
C ARG A 53 3.45 -21.70 4.74
N GLU A 54 3.58 -21.90 6.04
CA GLU A 54 3.12 -20.97 7.07
C GLU A 54 3.84 -19.61 7.00
N SER A 55 5.17 -19.59 6.90
CA SER A 55 5.92 -18.32 6.77
C SER A 55 5.55 -17.56 5.49
N TYR A 56 5.31 -18.27 4.39
CA TYR A 56 4.90 -17.63 3.13
C TYR A 56 3.48 -17.06 3.21
N LEU A 57 2.53 -17.82 3.79
CA LEU A 57 1.17 -17.34 4.02
C LEU A 57 1.12 -16.14 4.97
N ARG A 58 1.97 -16.11 6.00
CA ARG A 58 2.08 -14.95 6.91
C ARG A 58 2.58 -13.72 6.17
N ALA A 59 3.65 -13.84 5.38
CA ALA A 59 4.19 -12.73 4.59
C ALA A 59 3.13 -12.14 3.64
N LEU A 60 2.42 -12.99 2.88
CA LEU A 60 1.33 -12.52 2.00
C LEU A 60 0.20 -11.82 2.77
N ASN A 61 -0.17 -12.32 3.94
CA ASN A 61 -1.20 -11.66 4.76
C ASN A 61 -0.72 -10.29 5.28
N ASP A 62 0.55 -10.16 5.64
CA ASP A 62 1.14 -8.90 6.08
C ASP A 62 1.19 -7.89 4.92
N ASP A 63 1.56 -8.32 3.71
CA ASP A 63 1.53 -7.48 2.51
C ASP A 63 0.12 -6.96 2.21
N ILE A 64 -0.89 -7.84 2.25
CA ILE A 64 -2.31 -7.44 2.07
C ILE A 64 -2.73 -6.41 3.12
N ARG A 65 -2.32 -6.58 4.38
CA ARG A 65 -2.62 -5.62 5.46
C ARG A 65 -1.96 -4.26 5.23
N ILE A 66 -0.70 -4.25 4.79
CA ILE A 66 0.01 -3.01 4.43
C ILE A 66 -0.74 -2.29 3.31
N ILE A 67 -1.18 -3.01 2.28
CA ILE A 67 -1.96 -2.42 1.18
C ILE A 67 -3.25 -1.79 1.70
N ASP A 68 -3.96 -2.46 2.61
CA ASP A 68 -5.18 -1.91 3.21
C ASP A 68 -4.92 -0.65 4.06
N LEU A 69 -3.81 -0.63 4.82
CA LEU A 69 -3.39 0.54 5.58
C LEU A 69 -3.09 1.72 4.65
N VAL A 70 -2.24 1.54 3.63
CA VAL A 70 -1.89 2.60 2.67
C VAL A 70 -3.13 3.10 1.94
N ARG A 71 -4.04 2.19 1.56
CA ARG A 71 -5.31 2.56 0.92
C ARG A 71 -6.18 3.44 1.83
N SER A 72 -6.20 3.16 3.13
CA SER A 72 -6.92 3.99 4.12
C SER A 72 -6.32 5.39 4.20
N GLU A 73 -4.99 5.48 4.29
CA GLU A 73 -4.28 6.77 4.31
C GLU A 73 -4.57 7.59 3.04
N ILE A 74 -4.45 6.98 1.86
CA ILE A 74 -4.73 7.67 0.58
C ILE A 74 -6.18 8.14 0.50
N LYS A 75 -7.15 7.38 1.03
CA LYS A 75 -8.55 7.82 1.10
C LYS A 75 -8.71 9.04 2.00
N ALA A 76 -7.97 9.11 3.09
CA ALA A 76 -7.99 10.22 4.04
C ALA A 76 -7.28 11.49 3.51
N VAL A 77 -6.36 11.37 2.54
CA VAL A 77 -5.72 12.53 1.91
C VAL A 77 -6.77 13.43 1.24
N LYS A 78 -6.70 14.73 1.57
CA LYS A 78 -7.56 15.77 1.01
C LYS A 78 -7.29 15.94 -0.47
N VAL A 79 -8.34 16.28 -1.21
CA VAL A 79 -8.24 16.59 -2.63
C VAL A 79 -8.03 18.09 -2.79
N CYS A 80 -7.12 18.48 -3.68
CA CYS A 80 -6.88 19.90 -3.94
C CYS A 80 -8.12 20.53 -4.60
N PRO A 81 -8.57 21.72 -4.15
CA PRO A 81 -9.67 22.43 -4.80
C PRO A 81 -9.30 22.70 -6.26
N ARG A 82 -10.27 22.52 -7.17
CA ARG A 82 -10.09 22.95 -8.57
C ARG A 82 -10.13 24.48 -8.61
N GLU A 83 -9.10 25.10 -9.19
CA GLU A 83 -9.07 26.53 -9.54
C GLU A 83 -10.10 26.86 -10.63
#